data_AF-A0A8J2SDX9-F1
#
_entry.id   AF-A0A8J2SDX9-F1
#
_cell.length_a   1.000
_cell.length_b   1.000
_cell.length_c   1.000
_cell.angle_alpha   90.00
_cell.angle_beta   90.00
_cell.angle_gamma   90.00
#
_symmetry.space_group_name_H-M   'P 1'
#
loop_
_entity.id
_entity.type
_entity.pdbx_description
1 polymer ?
#
loop_
_entity_poly.entity_id
_entity_poly.type
_entity_poly.pdbx_seq_one_letter_code
_entity_poly.pdbx_strand_id
1 'polypeptide(L)'
;MITAEQSNGQSAVHDGQLAHIDPTAGPRNKLVRDLWWMMASPGMLRETDATSAARPLHDAVGASIVGASQGWLARLDEDPSELEAYLAAPSRRSTRLGFYAQSLVEFWIERCPALRTTQLRCGQQLRRGQRGVVGSLKYVFCCAPTDEAVRASLGCDPPGTAPAPGRRCLLHWELSIKFFVYVAPPQGALPAGAAARYVGPFLHENLDARVATSARKLRLSAEADVRKWATRTLAKVEQDDRCLDLRAHSALRGFVFYDRAAPESSVLSGDHAKGWVARDICGVRAAVPADTTHFVILPKSHWLAPCRLPKTENGYLLPACELVGAPEPLRAVAAAHLAAELARLAERCPATPIMVASLRPFDEDALYETSRGFLLPDEWDPEPLLRGATTWKKHKRKPPSLDADGRVVEVGGFPSPAHPSVAGLRVRGAFRDASDAPEAVCLDDDALLVDDGAVETGAQLVKRLEGRPHEHARNGRRVGSALLA
;
A
#
# COMPACT_ATOMS: atom_id res chain seq x y z
N MET A 1 -5.48 -39.85 -49.68
CA MET A 1 -4.32 -40.01 -48.78
C MET A 1 -3.57 -38.69 -48.71
N ILE A 2 -3.92 -37.79 -47.79
CA ILE A 2 -2.98 -36.84 -47.18
C ILE A 2 -3.49 -36.68 -45.75
N THR A 3 -2.62 -37.05 -44.82
CA THR A 3 -2.84 -37.17 -43.37
C THR A 3 -2.88 -35.82 -42.69
N ALA A 4 -3.76 -35.71 -41.69
CA ALA A 4 -3.83 -34.62 -40.74
C ALA A 4 -2.68 -34.75 -39.72
N GLU A 5 -1.94 -33.67 -39.49
CA GLU A 5 -1.12 -33.52 -38.28
C GLU A 5 -1.78 -32.46 -37.38
N GLN A 6 -2.27 -32.95 -36.25
CA GLN A 6 -2.70 -32.15 -35.11
C GLN A 6 -1.44 -31.54 -34.48
N SER A 7 -1.30 -30.21 -34.55
CA SER A 7 -0.30 -29.50 -33.76
C SER A 7 -0.76 -29.47 -32.29
N ASN A 8 -0.03 -30.25 -31.51
CA ASN A 8 -0.21 -30.42 -30.07
C ASN A 8 0.10 -29.10 -29.35
N GLY A 9 -0.78 -28.72 -28.41
CA GLY A 9 -0.71 -27.46 -27.69
C GLY A 9 0.56 -27.29 -26.87
N GLN A 10 1.33 -26.24 -27.18
CA GLN A 10 2.28 -25.65 -26.24
C GLN A 10 1.50 -24.67 -25.35
N SER A 11 1.28 -25.07 -24.10
CA SER A 11 0.73 -24.23 -23.05
C SER A 11 1.72 -23.10 -22.75
N ALA A 12 1.34 -21.87 -23.12
CA ALA A 12 2.08 -20.66 -22.81
C ALA A 12 2.05 -20.41 -21.29
N VAL A 13 3.14 -20.72 -20.61
CA VAL A 13 3.39 -20.32 -19.23
C VAL A 13 4.69 -19.53 -19.22
N HIS A 14 4.63 -18.21 -19.37
CA HIS A 14 5.68 -17.26 -18.94
C HIS A 14 5.18 -15.81 -19.06
N ASP A 15 4.42 -15.37 -18.05
CA ASP A 15 4.01 -13.95 -17.88
C ASP A 15 4.45 -13.40 -16.50
N GLY A 16 5.41 -14.07 -15.87
CA GLY A 16 5.94 -13.73 -14.54
C GLY A 16 7.21 -12.88 -14.54
N GLN A 17 7.72 -12.46 -15.70
CA GLN A 17 8.83 -11.52 -15.75
C GLN A 17 8.36 -10.15 -15.29
N LEU A 18 9.23 -9.39 -14.64
CA LEU A 18 9.08 -7.94 -14.45
C LEU A 18 9.18 -7.22 -15.81
N ALA A 19 8.41 -7.63 -16.82
CA ALA A 19 8.58 -7.28 -18.23
C ALA A 19 8.50 -5.77 -18.53
N HIS A 20 8.05 -4.96 -17.57
CA HIS A 20 7.92 -3.51 -17.67
C HIS A 20 8.81 -2.73 -16.68
N ILE A 21 9.65 -3.42 -15.89
CA ILE A 21 10.54 -2.78 -14.92
C ILE A 21 11.94 -3.28 -15.23
N ASP A 22 12.74 -2.43 -15.86
CA ASP A 22 14.17 -2.68 -16.00
C ASP A 22 14.76 -2.83 -14.59
N PRO A 23 15.25 -4.02 -14.20
CA PRO A 23 15.71 -4.25 -12.84
C PRO A 23 17.03 -3.54 -12.56
N THR A 24 17.72 -3.08 -13.60
CA THR A 24 18.91 -2.23 -13.51
C THR A 24 18.56 -0.75 -13.47
N ALA A 25 17.35 -0.38 -13.88
CA ALA A 25 16.88 0.99 -13.81
C ALA A 25 16.58 1.35 -12.36
N GLY A 26 17.40 2.25 -11.81
CA GLY A 26 17.13 2.93 -10.56
C GLY A 26 18.35 3.07 -9.66
N PRO A 27 18.18 3.76 -8.52
CA PRO A 27 19.24 3.99 -7.56
C PRO A 27 19.83 2.69 -6.97
N ARG A 28 21.14 2.70 -6.68
CA ARG A 28 21.88 1.58 -6.08
C ARG A 28 21.60 1.45 -4.59
N ASN A 29 21.53 2.56 -3.87
CA ASN A 29 21.16 2.62 -2.46
C ASN A 29 19.71 2.17 -2.28
N LYS A 30 19.47 1.28 -1.31
CA LYS A 30 18.13 0.72 -1.05
C LYS A 30 17.09 1.81 -0.76
N LEU A 31 17.40 2.76 0.11
CA LEU A 31 16.43 3.76 0.57
C LEU A 31 16.05 4.71 -0.57
N VAL A 32 17.04 5.09 -1.38
CA VAL A 32 16.84 5.96 -2.54
C VAL A 32 16.11 5.21 -3.66
N ARG A 33 16.38 3.91 -3.83
CA ARG A 33 15.64 3.06 -4.77
C ARG A 33 14.17 2.93 -4.37
N ASP A 34 13.89 2.71 -3.09
CA ASP A 34 12.52 2.68 -2.57
C ASP A 34 11.84 4.06 -2.73
N LEU A 35 12.56 5.16 -2.50
CA LEU A 35 12.08 6.53 -2.72
C LEU A 35 11.69 6.76 -4.20
N TRP A 36 12.60 6.43 -5.12
CA TRP A 36 12.38 6.48 -6.58
C TRP A 36 11.18 5.65 -7.00
N TRP A 37 11.07 4.43 -6.48
CA TRP A 37 10.00 3.48 -6.78
C TRP A 37 8.60 4.04 -6.44
N MET A 38 8.48 4.87 -5.40
CA MET A 38 7.19 5.49 -5.04
C MET A 38 6.58 6.32 -6.17
N MET A 39 7.42 6.92 -7.01
CA MET A 39 6.99 7.79 -8.11
C MET A 39 7.10 7.10 -9.47
N ALA A 40 8.12 6.28 -9.67
CA ALA A 40 8.43 5.65 -10.96
C ALA A 40 7.67 4.33 -11.23
N SER A 41 7.19 3.65 -10.19
CA SER A 41 6.50 2.36 -10.40
C SER A 41 5.18 2.52 -11.16
N PRO A 42 4.78 1.53 -11.97
CA PRO A 42 3.52 1.58 -12.70
C PRO A 42 2.28 1.70 -11.81
N GLY A 43 1.22 2.30 -12.34
CA GLY A 43 -0.08 2.39 -11.68
C GLY A 43 -0.76 1.03 -11.62
N MET A 44 -1.34 0.68 -10.47
CA MET A 44 -2.11 -0.56 -10.35
C MET A 44 -3.47 -0.44 -11.05
N LEU A 45 -4.15 0.69 -10.87
CA LEU A 45 -5.48 0.93 -11.43
C LEU A 45 -5.37 1.43 -12.86
N ARG A 46 -6.30 0.99 -13.70
CA ARG A 46 -6.47 1.51 -15.04
C ARG A 46 -6.88 2.98 -14.96
N GLU A 47 -6.34 3.76 -15.87
CA GLU A 47 -6.84 5.11 -16.13
C GLU A 47 -8.19 4.96 -16.82
N THR A 48 -9.27 5.25 -16.11
CA THR A 48 -10.60 5.37 -16.71
C THR A 48 -10.86 6.83 -17.01
N ASP A 49 -11.60 7.09 -18.09
CA ASP A 49 -11.85 8.43 -18.62
C ASP A 49 -12.32 9.41 -17.53
N ALA A 50 -11.94 10.67 -17.74
CA ALA A 50 -11.91 11.82 -16.82
C ALA A 50 -13.24 12.23 -16.13
N THR A 51 -14.26 11.37 -16.10
CA THR A 51 -15.54 11.57 -15.41
C THR A 51 -15.60 10.94 -14.02
N SER A 52 -14.66 10.07 -13.65
CA SER A 52 -14.55 9.61 -12.26
C SER A 52 -13.93 10.74 -11.42
N ALA A 53 -14.55 11.08 -10.29
CA ALA A 53 -14.12 12.16 -9.36
C ALA A 53 -12.70 12.01 -8.76
N ALA A 54 -11.95 11.02 -9.25
CA ALA A 54 -10.62 10.63 -8.87
C ALA A 54 -9.72 10.81 -10.10
N ARG A 55 -8.96 11.91 -10.21
CA ARG A 55 -7.90 11.95 -11.22
C ARG A 55 -6.81 10.98 -10.76
N PRO A 56 -6.55 9.85 -11.43
CA PRO A 56 -5.39 9.05 -11.08
C PRO A 56 -4.15 9.94 -11.18
N LEU A 57 -3.21 9.78 -10.25
CA LEU A 57 -1.86 10.30 -10.45
C LEU A 57 -1.27 9.44 -11.59
N HIS A 58 -1.48 9.90 -12.81
CA HIS A 58 -1.08 9.21 -14.03
C HIS A 58 0.41 8.90 -13.97
N ASP A 59 0.81 7.77 -14.54
CA ASP A 59 2.23 7.39 -14.64
C ASP A 59 3.07 8.49 -15.30
N ALA A 60 2.48 9.28 -16.20
CA ALA A 60 3.08 10.47 -16.79
C ALA A 60 3.48 11.53 -15.75
N VAL A 61 2.70 11.73 -14.68
CA VAL A 61 3.05 12.67 -13.59
C VAL A 61 4.29 12.17 -12.85
N GLY A 62 4.31 10.88 -12.50
CA GLY A 62 5.46 10.24 -11.87
C GLY A 62 6.71 10.36 -12.74
N ALA A 63 6.59 10.02 -14.02
CA ALA A 63 7.67 10.10 -15.01
C ALA A 63 8.23 11.51 -15.16
N SER A 64 7.38 12.54 -15.29
CA SER A 64 7.81 13.95 -15.39
C SER A 64 8.56 14.40 -14.14
N ILE A 65 8.04 14.08 -12.95
CA ILE A 65 8.68 14.48 -11.69
C ILE A 65 10.02 13.75 -11.51
N VAL A 66 10.09 12.45 -11.81
CA VAL A 66 11.32 11.66 -11.76
C VAL A 66 12.34 12.18 -12.77
N GLY A 67 11.93 12.45 -14.02
CA GLY A 67 12.77 13.01 -15.07
C GLY A 67 13.40 14.35 -14.66
N ALA A 68 12.60 15.27 -14.14
CA ALA A 68 13.07 16.56 -13.63
C ALA A 68 13.92 16.46 -12.34
N SER A 69 13.95 15.29 -11.69
CA SER A 69 14.64 15.07 -10.41
C SER A 69 15.86 14.16 -10.51
N GLN A 70 16.27 13.72 -11.70
CA GLN A 70 17.35 12.75 -11.90
C GLN A 70 18.66 13.16 -11.20
N GLY A 71 19.09 14.42 -11.37
CA GLY A 71 20.32 14.91 -10.72
C GLY A 71 20.23 14.96 -9.19
N TRP A 72 19.03 15.15 -8.62
CA TRP A 72 18.83 15.09 -7.17
C TRP A 72 18.84 13.66 -6.65
N LEU A 73 18.19 12.74 -7.37
CA LEU A 73 18.20 11.31 -7.04
C LEU A 73 19.61 10.72 -7.11
N ALA A 74 20.41 11.09 -8.13
CA ALA A 74 21.79 10.64 -8.26
C ALA A 74 22.65 11.09 -7.06
N ARG A 75 22.54 12.35 -6.63
CA ARG A 75 23.25 12.83 -5.44
C ARG A 75 22.79 12.14 -4.16
N LEU A 76 21.50 11.88 -4.00
CA LEU A 76 20.99 11.11 -2.87
C LEU A 76 21.47 9.66 -2.89
N ASP A 77 21.61 9.06 -4.08
CA ASP A 77 22.09 7.69 -4.24
C ASP A 77 23.57 7.55 -3.85
N GLU A 78 24.36 8.58 -4.16
CA GLU A 78 25.75 8.71 -3.72
C GLU A 78 25.87 9.00 -2.21
N ASP A 79 25.04 9.90 -1.68
CA ASP A 79 24.98 10.26 -0.26
C ASP A 79 23.52 10.29 0.27
N PRO A 80 23.06 9.19 0.91
CA PRO A 80 21.70 9.07 1.41
C PRO A 80 21.48 9.77 2.76
N SER A 81 22.48 10.46 3.32
CA SER A 81 22.46 10.95 4.71
C SER A 81 21.25 11.82 5.03
N GLU A 82 20.79 12.65 4.09
CA GLU A 82 19.61 13.49 4.28
C GLU A 82 18.33 12.63 4.44
N LEU A 83 18.16 11.63 3.58
CA LEU A 83 17.03 10.71 3.62
C LEU A 83 17.07 9.84 4.88
N GLU A 84 18.26 9.37 5.26
CA GLU A 84 18.47 8.59 6.49
C GLU A 84 18.11 9.39 7.73
N ALA A 85 18.61 10.63 7.85
CA ALA A 85 18.27 11.52 8.95
C ALA A 85 16.76 11.79 9.02
N TYR A 86 16.11 11.97 7.87
CA TYR A 86 14.67 12.17 7.80
C TYR A 86 13.88 10.94 8.29
N LEU A 87 14.28 9.73 7.87
CA LEU A 87 13.64 8.48 8.28
C LEU A 87 13.94 8.09 9.73
N ALA A 88 15.11 8.48 10.25
CA ALA A 88 15.56 8.19 11.61
C ALA A 88 14.80 8.98 12.68
N ALA A 89 14.19 10.11 12.30
CA ALA A 89 13.45 11.00 13.19
C ALA A 89 12.39 10.23 14.01
N PRO A 90 12.27 10.46 15.34
CA PRO A 90 11.37 9.68 16.21
C PRO A 90 9.91 9.65 15.76
N SER A 91 9.42 10.73 15.13
CA SER A 91 8.06 10.83 14.61
C SER A 91 7.81 10.03 13.32
N ARG A 92 8.86 9.53 12.68
CA ARG A 92 8.85 8.86 11.36
C ARG A 92 9.32 7.42 11.41
N ARG A 93 10.17 7.10 12.38
CA ARG A 93 10.73 5.76 12.57
C ARG A 93 9.61 4.73 12.68
N SER A 94 9.52 3.85 11.69
CA SER A 94 8.53 2.77 11.67
C SER A 94 9.03 1.56 10.92
N THR A 95 8.85 0.39 11.51
CA THR A 95 9.14 -0.91 10.88
C THR A 95 7.98 -1.43 10.02
N ARG A 96 6.85 -0.70 9.99
CA ARG A 96 5.69 -1.09 9.17
C ARG A 96 5.82 -0.48 7.78
N LEU A 97 5.82 -1.34 6.76
CA LEU A 97 5.93 -0.97 5.35
C LEU A 97 5.06 0.24 4.93
N GLY A 98 3.81 0.29 5.37
CA GLY A 98 2.90 1.38 5.02
C GLY A 98 3.32 2.75 5.57
N PHE A 99 3.89 2.79 6.78
CA PHE A 99 4.41 4.02 7.38
C PHE A 99 5.79 4.40 6.83
N TYR A 100 6.61 3.41 6.49
CA TYR A 100 7.85 3.63 5.77
C TYR A 100 7.59 4.26 4.39
N ALA A 101 6.71 3.66 3.59
CA ALA A 101 6.30 4.20 2.29
C ALA A 101 5.69 5.60 2.40
N GLN A 102 4.89 5.86 3.45
CA GLN A 102 4.38 7.20 3.73
C GLN A 102 5.53 8.19 3.95
N SER A 103 6.52 7.85 4.80
CA SER A 103 7.65 8.73 5.09
C SER A 103 8.48 9.05 3.84
N LEU A 104 8.64 8.08 2.92
CA LEU A 104 9.29 8.31 1.63
C LEU A 104 8.52 9.33 0.76
N VAL A 105 7.18 9.23 0.69
CA VAL A 105 6.37 10.19 -0.07
C VAL A 105 6.40 11.57 0.57
N GLU A 106 6.38 11.65 1.90
CA GLU A 106 6.53 12.91 2.61
C GLU A 106 7.88 13.56 2.31
N PHE A 107 8.98 12.78 2.37
CA PHE A 107 10.31 13.25 1.99
C PHE A 107 10.34 13.73 0.54
N TRP A 108 9.76 12.96 -0.39
CA TRP A 108 9.67 13.34 -1.80
C TRP A 108 8.97 14.69 -1.95
N ILE A 109 7.77 14.85 -1.38
CA ILE A 109 7.00 16.08 -1.50
C ILE A 109 7.77 17.26 -0.88
N GLU A 110 8.40 17.07 0.27
CA GLU A 110 9.05 18.14 1.02
C GLU A 110 10.42 18.56 0.44
N ARG A 111 11.17 17.62 -0.17
CA ARG A 111 12.57 17.84 -0.59
C ARG A 111 12.79 17.83 -2.10
N CYS A 112 11.88 17.26 -2.89
CA CYS A 112 12.04 17.19 -4.34
C CYS A 112 12.11 18.60 -4.96
N PRO A 113 13.23 18.94 -5.62
CA PRO A 113 13.40 20.28 -6.20
C PRO A 113 12.44 20.55 -7.35
N ALA A 114 11.97 19.52 -8.06
CA ALA A 114 11.02 19.67 -9.16
C ALA A 114 9.63 20.18 -8.68
N LEU A 115 9.23 19.86 -7.45
CA LEU A 115 7.94 20.30 -6.89
C LEU A 115 7.99 21.71 -6.27
N ARG A 116 9.15 22.10 -5.73
CA ARG A 116 9.33 23.36 -4.98
C ARG A 116 8.23 23.57 -3.94
N THR A 117 8.01 22.57 -3.11
CA THR A 117 6.96 22.58 -2.09
C THR A 117 7.24 23.66 -1.04
N THR A 118 6.23 24.47 -0.76
CA THR A 118 6.31 25.58 0.20
C THR A 118 5.60 25.27 1.52
N GLN A 119 4.58 24.41 1.48
CA GLN A 119 3.82 23.96 2.64
C GLN A 119 3.34 22.53 2.40
N LEU A 120 3.40 21.70 3.43
CA LEU A 120 2.87 20.33 3.44
C LEU A 120 2.08 20.09 4.73
N ARG A 121 0.95 19.39 4.62
CA ARG A 121 0.18 18.81 5.73
C ARG A 121 -0.09 17.34 5.43
N CYS A 122 0.22 16.50 6.41
CA CYS A 122 0.05 15.06 6.32
C CYS A 122 -1.03 14.58 7.30
N GLY A 123 -1.86 13.62 6.87
CA GLY A 123 -2.86 12.99 7.73
C GLY A 123 -3.90 13.96 8.30
N GLN A 124 -4.24 15.01 7.55
CA GLN A 124 -5.15 16.06 7.99
C GLN A 124 -6.54 15.46 8.26
N GLN A 125 -7.01 15.52 9.51
CA GLN A 125 -8.32 15.01 9.88
C GLN A 125 -9.44 15.92 9.38
N LEU A 126 -10.53 15.30 8.95
CA LEU A 126 -11.79 15.94 8.59
C LEU A 126 -12.86 15.55 9.60
N ARG A 127 -13.59 16.53 10.13
CA ARG A 127 -14.64 16.35 11.13
C ARG A 127 -15.95 16.96 10.64
N ARG A 128 -17.08 16.35 10.99
CA ARG A 128 -18.42 16.89 10.69
C ARG A 128 -19.23 16.93 11.98
N GLY A 129 -19.49 18.14 12.48
CA GLY A 129 -20.26 18.40 13.71
C GLY A 129 -20.01 17.39 14.86
N GLN A 130 -21.11 16.89 15.42
CA GLN A 130 -21.11 15.85 16.47
C GLN A 130 -20.76 14.44 15.95
N ARG A 131 -20.75 14.20 14.63
CA ARG A 131 -20.42 12.88 14.04
C ARG A 131 -18.94 12.51 14.22
N GLY A 132 -18.09 13.48 14.57
CA GLY A 132 -16.66 13.26 14.80
C GLY A 132 -15.87 13.18 13.50
N VAL A 133 -14.78 12.41 13.50
CA VAL A 133 -13.86 12.30 12.36
C VAL A 133 -14.50 11.47 11.24
N VAL A 134 -14.75 12.08 10.09
CA VAL A 134 -15.35 11.44 8.91
C VAL A 134 -14.32 10.94 7.89
N GLY A 135 -13.08 11.45 7.99
CA GLY A 135 -12.00 11.07 7.11
C GLY A 135 -10.68 11.74 7.43
N SER A 136 -9.69 11.50 6.57
CA SER A 136 -8.43 12.23 6.57
C SER A 136 -7.88 12.36 5.15
N LEU A 137 -7.22 13.46 4.89
CA LEU A 137 -6.46 13.73 3.67
C LEU A 137 -5.00 13.30 3.92
N LYS A 138 -4.43 12.51 3.01
CA LYS A 138 -3.09 11.95 3.22
C LYS A 138 -1.98 13.00 3.09
N TYR A 139 -1.89 13.66 1.94
CA TYR A 139 -0.91 14.72 1.70
C TYR A 139 -1.61 15.90 1.04
N VAL A 140 -1.60 17.05 1.69
CA VAL A 140 -2.11 18.30 1.10
C VAL A 140 -0.98 19.31 1.12
N PHE A 141 -0.62 19.86 -0.04
CA PHE A 141 0.56 20.69 -0.16
C PHE A 141 0.44 21.79 -1.20
N CYS A 142 1.22 22.84 -1.00
CA CYS A 142 1.38 23.92 -1.95
C CYS A 142 2.75 23.83 -2.63
N CYS A 143 2.74 23.79 -3.96
CA CYS A 143 3.92 23.63 -4.80
C CYS A 143 4.07 24.80 -5.77
N ALA A 144 5.25 24.97 -6.37
CA ALA A 144 5.51 25.99 -7.38
C ALA A 144 6.52 25.48 -8.43
N PRO A 145 6.20 24.40 -9.15
CA PRO A 145 7.11 23.80 -10.13
C PRO A 145 7.47 24.79 -11.23
N THR A 146 8.71 24.73 -11.71
CA THR A 146 9.21 25.54 -12.83
C THR A 146 9.33 24.75 -14.12
N ASP A 147 9.66 23.46 -14.00
CA ASP A 147 9.74 22.53 -15.11
C ASP A 147 8.39 22.43 -15.86
N GLU A 148 8.43 22.50 -17.19
CA GLU A 148 7.24 22.54 -18.03
C GLU A 148 6.48 21.21 -18.04
N ALA A 149 7.17 20.08 -18.13
CA ALA A 149 6.54 18.77 -18.15
C ALA A 149 5.90 18.45 -16.80
N VAL A 150 6.55 18.84 -15.70
CA VAL A 150 5.98 18.73 -14.34
C VAL A 150 4.75 19.62 -14.20
N ARG A 151 4.81 20.89 -14.62
CA ARG A 151 3.65 21.80 -14.58
C ARG A 151 2.47 21.27 -15.39
N ALA A 152 2.72 20.82 -16.62
CA ALA A 152 1.68 20.28 -17.49
C ALA A 152 1.02 19.04 -16.87
N SER A 153 1.83 18.10 -16.37
CA SER A 153 1.32 16.85 -15.79
C SER A 153 0.52 17.06 -14.48
N LEU A 154 0.92 18.03 -13.64
CA LEU A 154 0.18 18.43 -12.44
C LEU A 154 -1.01 19.37 -12.74
N GLY A 155 -1.19 19.73 -14.02
CA GLY A 155 -2.19 20.67 -14.48
C GLY A 155 -2.02 22.07 -13.91
N CYS A 156 -0.82 22.47 -13.47
CA CYS A 156 -0.50 23.72 -12.77
C CYS A 156 -1.10 24.96 -13.47
N ASP A 157 -1.13 24.94 -14.79
CA ASP A 157 -1.66 26.01 -15.63
C ASP A 157 -3.11 25.70 -16.07
N PRO A 158 -4.11 26.46 -15.61
CA PRO A 158 -5.49 26.29 -16.05
C PRO A 158 -5.65 26.48 -17.57
N PRO A 159 -6.60 25.76 -18.21
CA PRO A 159 -6.94 25.97 -19.61
C PRO A 159 -7.23 27.45 -19.90
N GLY A 160 -6.67 27.98 -20.99
CA GLY A 160 -6.85 29.38 -21.39
C GLY A 160 -5.97 30.39 -20.64
N THR A 161 -5.06 29.94 -19.76
CA THR A 161 -4.06 30.81 -19.14
C THR A 161 -2.68 30.60 -19.76
N ALA A 162 -1.91 31.68 -19.93
CA ALA A 162 -0.51 31.55 -20.32
C ALA A 162 0.26 30.75 -19.24
N PRO A 163 1.10 29.78 -19.63
CA PRO A 163 1.94 29.04 -18.70
C PRO A 163 2.86 30.00 -17.94
N ALA A 164 2.89 29.89 -16.61
CA ALA A 164 3.70 30.77 -15.77
C ALA A 164 4.61 29.94 -14.85
N PRO A 165 5.93 29.85 -15.12
CA PRO A 165 6.87 29.16 -14.26
C PRO A 165 6.78 29.66 -12.81
N GLY A 166 6.75 28.75 -11.84
CA GLY A 166 6.64 29.12 -10.43
C GLY A 166 5.24 29.53 -9.99
N ARG A 167 4.21 29.40 -10.84
CA ARG A 167 2.81 29.52 -10.42
C ARG A 167 2.51 28.50 -9.32
N ARG A 168 1.90 28.98 -8.24
CA ARG A 168 1.55 28.13 -7.09
C ARG A 168 0.39 27.20 -7.44
N CYS A 169 0.51 25.94 -7.01
CA CYS A 169 -0.50 24.90 -7.10
C CYS A 169 -0.90 24.41 -5.70
N LEU A 170 -2.17 24.04 -5.51
CA LEU A 170 -2.63 23.29 -4.34
C LEU A 170 -2.97 21.87 -4.78
N LEU A 171 -2.33 20.89 -4.14
CA LEU A 171 -2.47 19.48 -4.47
C LEU A 171 -2.91 18.69 -3.25
N HIS A 172 -3.78 17.71 -3.46
CA HIS A 172 -4.09 16.63 -2.52
C HIS A 172 -3.69 15.30 -3.16
N TRP A 173 -2.80 14.54 -2.54
CA TRP A 173 -2.43 13.20 -2.98
C TRP A 173 -2.94 12.13 -2.00
N GLU A 174 -3.70 11.17 -2.52
CA GLU A 174 -4.06 9.92 -1.84
C GLU A 174 -3.24 8.77 -2.44
N LEU A 175 -2.01 8.60 -1.96
CA LEU A 175 -1.11 7.54 -2.42
C LEU A 175 -1.10 6.34 -1.44
N SER A 176 -1.16 5.12 -1.96
CA SER A 176 -0.90 3.91 -1.16
C SER A 176 -0.16 2.81 -1.92
N ILE A 177 0.62 2.02 -1.18
CA ILE A 177 1.21 0.77 -1.65
C ILE A 177 0.34 -0.39 -1.17
N LYS A 178 -0.01 -1.30 -2.09
CA LYS A 178 -0.80 -2.50 -1.81
C LYS A 178 -0.31 -3.69 -2.62
N PHE A 179 -0.62 -4.88 -2.13
CA PHE A 179 -0.26 -6.16 -2.73
C PHE A 179 -1.53 -7.00 -2.78
N PHE A 180 -1.86 -7.55 -3.94
CA PHE A 180 -3.04 -8.37 -4.10
C PHE A 180 -2.72 -9.67 -4.84
N VAL A 181 -3.37 -10.74 -4.43
CA VAL A 181 -3.41 -12.04 -5.11
C VAL A 181 -4.70 -12.10 -5.91
N TYR A 182 -4.61 -12.44 -7.18
CA TYR A 182 -5.76 -12.75 -8.00
C TYR A 182 -6.33 -14.12 -7.65
N VAL A 183 -7.65 -14.20 -7.50
CA VAL A 183 -8.37 -15.46 -7.29
C VAL A 183 -9.27 -15.71 -8.48
N ALA A 184 -8.96 -16.79 -9.22
CA ALA A 184 -9.77 -17.23 -10.34
C ALA A 184 -11.18 -17.64 -9.86
N PRO A 185 -12.24 -17.28 -10.61
CA PRO A 185 -13.58 -17.72 -10.26
C PRO A 185 -13.69 -19.26 -10.36
N PRO A 186 -14.43 -19.91 -9.44
CA PRO A 186 -14.86 -21.29 -9.65
C PRO A 186 -15.67 -21.40 -10.94
N GLN A 187 -15.58 -22.54 -11.62
CA GLN A 187 -16.43 -22.81 -12.79
C GLN A 187 -17.91 -22.65 -12.41
N GLY A 188 -18.66 -21.85 -13.18
CA GLY A 188 -20.10 -21.64 -12.97
C GLY A 188 -20.49 -20.66 -11.84
N ALA A 189 -19.54 -20.04 -11.14
CA ALA A 189 -19.86 -19.06 -10.11
C ALA A 189 -20.29 -17.70 -10.71
N LEU A 190 -21.30 -17.06 -10.10
CA LEU A 190 -21.67 -15.68 -10.43
C LEU A 190 -20.46 -14.76 -10.21
N PRO A 191 -20.23 -13.79 -11.11
CA PRO A 191 -19.07 -12.94 -10.99
C PRO A 191 -19.20 -12.03 -9.77
N ALA A 192 -18.33 -12.22 -8.77
CA ALA A 192 -17.99 -11.13 -7.86
C ALA A 192 -17.54 -9.92 -8.71
N GLY A 193 -17.70 -8.71 -8.17
CA GLY A 193 -17.17 -7.49 -8.80
C GLY A 193 -15.74 -7.74 -9.27
N ALA A 194 -15.41 -7.30 -10.50
CA ALA A 194 -14.14 -7.66 -11.13
C ALA A 194 -12.92 -7.39 -10.23
N ALA A 195 -12.98 -6.35 -9.39
CA ALA A 195 -11.93 -6.03 -8.44
C ALA A 195 -12.02 -6.76 -7.06
N ALA A 196 -13.16 -7.32 -6.66
CA ALA A 196 -13.26 -8.17 -5.45
C ALA A 196 -12.36 -9.41 -5.52
N ARG A 197 -12.04 -9.89 -6.73
CA ARG A 197 -11.17 -11.05 -6.98
C ARG A 197 -9.70 -10.82 -6.64
N TYR A 198 -9.30 -9.58 -6.39
CA TYR A 198 -7.94 -9.26 -5.96
C TYR A 198 -7.94 -9.04 -4.45
N VAL A 199 -7.40 -10.01 -3.72
CA VAL A 199 -7.40 -10.04 -2.25
C VAL A 199 -6.00 -9.88 -1.70
N GLY A 200 -5.84 -9.20 -0.57
CA GLY A 200 -4.53 -9.06 0.05
C GLY A 200 -3.97 -10.43 0.46
N PRO A 201 -2.63 -10.65 0.41
CA PRO A 201 -2.04 -11.94 0.77
C PRO A 201 -2.34 -12.34 2.23
N PHE A 202 -2.56 -11.38 3.12
CA PHE A 202 -2.96 -11.62 4.53
C PHE A 202 -4.48 -11.62 4.75
N LEU A 203 -5.28 -11.55 3.69
CA LEU A 203 -6.75 -11.63 3.74
C LEU A 203 -7.40 -10.55 4.62
N HIS A 204 -6.85 -9.34 4.61
CA HIS A 204 -7.40 -8.20 5.37
C HIS A 204 -8.34 -7.31 4.55
N GLU A 205 -8.12 -7.23 3.23
CA GLU A 205 -8.84 -6.35 2.32
C GLU A 205 -8.86 -6.92 0.90
N ASN A 206 -9.79 -6.46 0.08
CA ASN A 206 -9.81 -6.67 -1.36
C ASN A 206 -9.66 -5.33 -2.11
N LEU A 207 -9.41 -5.39 -3.42
CA LEU A 207 -9.18 -4.20 -4.24
C LEU A 207 -10.45 -3.33 -4.36
N ASP A 208 -11.64 -3.93 -4.40
CA ASP A 208 -12.92 -3.20 -4.42
C ASP A 208 -13.02 -2.22 -3.22
N ALA A 209 -12.78 -2.70 -2.01
CA ALA A 209 -12.79 -1.86 -0.81
C ALA A 209 -11.74 -0.74 -0.85
N ARG A 210 -10.58 -1.02 -1.47
CA ARG A 210 -9.49 -0.05 -1.62
C ARG A 210 -9.84 1.06 -2.63
N VAL A 211 -10.44 0.70 -3.76
CA VAL A 211 -10.94 1.63 -4.77
C VAL A 211 -12.03 2.52 -4.18
N ALA A 212 -13.03 1.92 -3.51
CA ALA A 212 -14.12 2.66 -2.86
C ALA A 212 -13.60 3.63 -1.78
N THR A 213 -12.61 3.21 -0.99
CA THR A 213 -11.98 4.08 0.01
C THR A 213 -11.27 5.28 -0.64
N SER A 214 -10.56 5.05 -1.74
CA SER A 214 -9.81 6.11 -2.45
C SER A 214 -10.78 7.12 -3.09
N ALA A 215 -11.81 6.63 -3.79
CA ALA A 215 -12.85 7.47 -4.37
C ALA A 215 -13.55 8.34 -3.31
N ARG A 216 -13.89 7.76 -2.14
CA ARG A 216 -14.50 8.52 -1.03
C ARG A 216 -13.59 9.67 -0.56
N LYS A 217 -12.29 9.44 -0.43
CA LYS A 217 -11.35 10.48 0.03
C LYS A 217 -11.15 11.61 -0.98
N LEU A 218 -11.22 11.30 -2.27
CA LEU A 218 -11.13 12.31 -3.32
C LEU A 218 -12.39 13.17 -3.37
N ARG A 219 -13.58 12.56 -3.17
CA ARG A 219 -14.83 13.31 -2.95
C ARG A 219 -14.73 14.25 -1.75
N LEU A 220 -14.20 13.77 -0.62
CA LEU A 220 -13.99 14.62 0.56
C LEU A 220 -13.07 15.81 0.29
N SER A 221 -12.07 15.70 -0.61
CA SER A 221 -11.24 16.85 -0.98
C SER A 221 -11.93 17.89 -1.85
N ALA A 222 -13.04 17.55 -2.51
CA ALA A 222 -13.83 18.49 -3.31
C ALA A 222 -14.78 19.36 -2.46
N GLU A 223 -14.96 19.02 -1.18
CA GLU A 223 -15.80 19.79 -0.25
C GLU A 223 -15.33 21.26 -0.16
N ALA A 224 -16.28 22.18 -0.10
CA ALA A 224 -15.99 23.61 -0.10
C ALA A 224 -15.11 24.01 1.09
N ASP A 225 -15.37 23.46 2.27
CA ASP A 225 -14.63 23.79 3.49
C ASP A 225 -13.19 23.26 3.48
N VAL A 226 -12.97 22.11 2.84
CA VAL A 226 -11.63 21.57 2.60
C VAL A 226 -10.84 22.50 1.68
N ARG A 227 -11.45 22.95 0.59
CA ARG A 227 -10.81 23.90 -0.35
C ARG A 227 -10.50 25.24 0.32
N LYS A 228 -11.46 25.80 1.05
CA LYS A 228 -11.27 27.04 1.84
C LYS A 228 -10.15 26.88 2.88
N TRP A 229 -10.10 25.75 3.58
CA TRP A 229 -9.05 25.46 4.55
C TRP A 229 -7.68 25.36 3.88
N ALA A 230 -7.56 24.62 2.77
CA ALA A 230 -6.30 24.43 2.06
C ALA A 230 -5.75 25.77 1.53
N THR A 231 -6.61 26.61 0.94
CA THR A 231 -6.22 27.94 0.44
C THR A 231 -5.75 28.87 1.56
N ARG A 232 -6.50 28.97 2.66
CA ARG A 232 -6.10 29.81 3.80
C ARG A 232 -4.81 29.33 4.46
N THR A 233 -4.72 28.02 4.73
CA THR A 233 -3.64 27.44 5.54
C THR A 233 -2.34 27.27 4.77
N LEU A 234 -2.42 26.84 3.51
CA LEU A 234 -1.25 26.45 2.71
C LEU A 234 -0.84 27.51 1.72
N ALA A 235 -1.80 28.12 1.02
CA ALA A 235 -1.48 29.20 0.08
C ALA A 235 -1.28 30.55 0.79
N LYS A 236 -1.69 30.67 2.06
CA LYS A 236 -1.65 31.91 2.86
C LYS A 236 -2.29 33.09 2.11
N VAL A 237 -3.40 32.80 1.42
CA VAL A 237 -4.19 33.82 0.71
C VAL A 237 -5.40 34.15 1.57
N GLU A 238 -5.42 35.37 2.10
CA GLU A 238 -6.59 35.96 2.76
C GLU A 238 -7.50 36.53 1.66
N GLN A 239 -8.64 35.87 1.43
CA GLN A 239 -9.75 36.31 0.56
C GLN A 239 -9.36 37.20 -0.64
N ASP A 240 -9.04 36.55 -1.76
CA ASP A 240 -9.20 37.15 -3.08
C ASP A 240 -9.82 36.06 -3.97
N ASP A 241 -10.69 36.42 -4.92
CA ASP A 241 -11.52 35.52 -5.77
C ASP A 241 -10.71 34.54 -6.66
N ARG A 242 -9.39 34.46 -6.45
CA ARG A 242 -8.45 33.53 -7.07
C ARG A 242 -8.10 32.39 -6.10
N CYS A 243 -9.11 31.73 -5.55
CA CYS A 243 -8.92 30.50 -4.79
C CYS A 243 -8.10 29.52 -5.65
N LEU A 244 -6.90 29.15 -5.21
CA LEU A 244 -6.13 28.12 -5.92
C LEU A 244 -6.98 26.84 -5.87
N ASP A 245 -7.30 26.31 -7.04
CA ASP A 245 -8.08 25.08 -7.11
C ASP A 245 -7.28 23.92 -6.50
N LEU A 246 -7.88 23.23 -5.52
CA LEU A 246 -7.25 22.08 -4.87
C LEU A 246 -7.43 20.86 -5.76
N ARG A 247 -6.34 20.44 -6.41
CA ARG A 247 -6.39 19.30 -7.32
C ARG A 247 -6.06 18.02 -6.59
N ALA A 248 -7.01 17.10 -6.59
CA ALA A 248 -6.88 15.82 -5.94
C ALA A 248 -6.42 14.75 -6.91
N HIS A 249 -5.40 13.99 -6.51
CA HIS A 249 -4.86 12.85 -7.24
C HIS A 249 -4.84 11.61 -6.36
N SER A 250 -5.07 10.43 -6.94
CA SER A 250 -4.86 9.16 -6.24
C SER A 250 -3.91 8.23 -6.96
N ALA A 251 -3.05 7.57 -6.20
CA ALA A 251 -2.14 6.55 -6.71
C ALA A 251 -2.27 5.27 -5.90
N LEU A 252 -2.50 4.16 -6.58
CA LEU A 252 -2.37 2.83 -6.02
C LEU A 252 -1.19 2.15 -6.70
N ARG A 253 -0.13 1.92 -5.93
CA ARG A 253 1.13 1.30 -6.37
C ARG A 253 1.33 -0.05 -5.68
N GLY A 254 2.30 -0.83 -6.14
CA GLY A 254 2.64 -2.16 -5.62
C GLY A 254 2.43 -3.25 -6.65
N PHE A 255 2.11 -4.48 -6.22
CA PHE A 255 2.12 -5.66 -7.09
C PHE A 255 0.79 -6.42 -7.06
N VAL A 256 0.45 -7.02 -8.19
CA VAL A 256 -0.61 -8.03 -8.30
C VAL A 256 0.01 -9.37 -8.67
N PHE A 257 -0.40 -10.43 -7.96
CA PHE A 257 0.20 -11.77 -8.05
C PHE A 257 -0.79 -12.77 -8.63
N TYR A 258 -0.32 -13.61 -9.54
CA TYR A 258 -1.14 -14.55 -10.30
C TYR A 258 -0.61 -15.99 -10.22
N ASP A 259 -1.51 -16.97 -10.15
CA ASP A 259 -1.19 -18.40 -10.25
C ASP A 259 -1.08 -18.90 -11.70
N ARG A 260 -1.45 -18.04 -12.65
CA ARG A 260 -1.54 -18.29 -14.10
C ARG A 260 -1.28 -16.98 -14.86
N ALA A 261 -1.38 -17.00 -16.19
CA ALA A 261 -1.34 -15.78 -16.98
C ALA A 261 -2.37 -14.75 -16.46
N ALA A 262 -1.96 -13.48 -16.39
CA ALA A 262 -2.83 -12.43 -15.88
C ALA A 262 -4.07 -12.30 -16.79
N PRO A 263 -5.30 -12.39 -16.26
CA PRO A 263 -6.49 -12.20 -17.08
C PRO A 263 -6.60 -10.74 -17.50
N GLU A 264 -7.30 -10.50 -18.60
CA GLU A 264 -7.72 -9.14 -18.94
C GLU A 264 -8.56 -8.55 -17.82
N SER A 265 -8.29 -7.28 -17.49
CA SER A 265 -8.93 -6.58 -16.39
C SER A 265 -9.43 -5.21 -16.87
N SER A 266 -10.69 -4.92 -16.56
CA SER A 266 -11.28 -3.59 -16.74
C SER A 266 -10.85 -2.62 -15.63
N VAL A 267 -10.27 -3.12 -14.53
CA VAL A 267 -9.93 -2.31 -13.35
C VAL A 267 -8.43 -2.07 -13.22
N LEU A 268 -7.59 -3.01 -13.64
CA LEU A 268 -6.13 -2.88 -13.54
C LEU A 268 -5.54 -2.28 -14.81
N SER A 269 -4.46 -1.51 -14.67
CA SER A 269 -3.65 -1.06 -15.80
C SER A 269 -3.06 -2.27 -16.55
N GLY A 270 -2.77 -2.17 -17.85
CA GLY A 270 -2.05 -3.24 -18.56
C GLY A 270 -0.63 -3.44 -18.02
N ASP A 271 0.00 -2.34 -17.60
CA ASP A 271 1.42 -2.26 -17.21
C ASP A 271 1.64 -2.38 -15.70
N HIS A 272 0.59 -2.68 -14.91
CA HIS A 272 0.74 -2.86 -13.46
C HIS A 272 1.82 -3.91 -13.15
N ALA A 273 2.53 -3.73 -12.03
CA ALA A 273 3.58 -4.66 -11.65
C ALA A 273 2.99 -6.03 -11.29
N LYS A 274 3.50 -7.08 -11.97
CA LYS A 274 3.02 -8.45 -11.85
C LYS A 274 4.00 -9.30 -11.03
N GLY A 275 3.46 -10.33 -10.39
CA GLY A 275 4.24 -11.38 -9.75
C GLY A 275 3.49 -12.71 -9.83
N TRP A 276 4.12 -13.75 -9.30
CA TRP A 276 3.58 -15.10 -9.34
C TRP A 276 3.06 -15.58 -7.97
N VAL A 277 2.24 -16.62 -7.98
CA VAL A 277 1.73 -17.31 -6.80
C VAL A 277 2.08 -18.78 -6.89
N ALA A 278 2.56 -19.35 -5.79
CA ALA A 278 2.80 -20.77 -5.62
C ALA A 278 2.13 -21.28 -4.33
N ARG A 279 1.76 -22.56 -4.34
CA ARG A 279 1.21 -23.29 -3.18
C ARG A 279 2.24 -24.19 -2.52
N ASP A 280 3.28 -24.57 -3.25
CA ASP A 280 4.37 -25.40 -2.77
C ASP A 280 5.71 -24.96 -3.41
N ILE A 281 6.79 -25.59 -2.96
CA ILE A 281 8.16 -25.30 -3.44
C ILE A 281 8.32 -25.65 -4.93
N CYS A 282 7.62 -26.68 -5.42
CA CYS A 282 7.66 -27.05 -6.84
C CYS A 282 7.03 -25.94 -7.70
N GLY A 283 5.92 -25.35 -7.24
CA GLY A 283 5.27 -24.20 -7.84
C GLY A 283 6.17 -22.97 -7.88
N VAL A 284 6.96 -22.73 -6.81
CA VAL A 284 7.96 -21.63 -6.82
C VAL A 284 8.98 -21.83 -7.94
N ARG A 285 9.49 -23.06 -8.12
CA ARG A 285 10.45 -23.38 -9.18
C ARG A 285 9.83 -23.32 -10.58
N ALA A 286 8.57 -23.71 -10.73
CA ALA A 286 7.85 -23.65 -12.00
C ALA A 286 7.48 -22.22 -12.42
N ALA A 287 7.32 -21.30 -11.45
CA ALA A 287 6.95 -19.93 -11.69
C ALA A 287 8.11 -19.04 -12.19
N VAL A 288 9.34 -19.54 -12.16
CA VAL A 288 10.55 -18.81 -12.55
C VAL A 288 11.28 -19.55 -13.67
N PRO A 289 12.12 -18.85 -14.46
CA PRO A 289 12.95 -19.50 -15.47
C PRO A 289 13.84 -20.61 -14.89
N ALA A 290 14.03 -21.70 -15.63
CA ALA A 290 14.75 -22.89 -15.17
C ALA A 290 16.24 -22.64 -14.87
N ASP A 291 16.84 -21.62 -15.48
CA ASP A 291 18.21 -21.16 -15.27
C ASP A 291 18.36 -20.19 -14.08
N THR A 292 17.30 -19.93 -13.32
CA THR A 292 17.36 -19.10 -12.10
C THR A 292 18.24 -19.79 -11.05
N THR A 293 19.40 -19.19 -10.76
CA THR A 293 20.41 -19.76 -9.85
C THR A 293 20.30 -19.24 -8.42
N HIS A 294 19.73 -18.04 -8.24
CA HIS A 294 19.68 -17.37 -6.95
C HIS A 294 18.27 -16.85 -6.66
N PHE A 295 17.94 -16.84 -5.38
CA PHE A 295 16.68 -16.36 -4.84
C PHE A 295 16.94 -15.49 -3.63
N VAL A 296 15.92 -14.80 -3.17
CA VAL A 296 15.95 -14.12 -1.88
C VAL A 296 14.56 -14.11 -1.26
N ILE A 297 14.48 -14.34 0.04
CA ILE A 297 13.22 -14.37 0.78
C ILE A 297 13.00 -12.99 1.38
N LEU A 298 12.00 -12.27 0.89
CA LEU A 298 11.81 -10.86 1.19
C LEU A 298 10.95 -10.66 2.44
N PRO A 299 11.50 -10.10 3.54
CA PRO A 299 10.67 -9.62 4.64
C PRO A 299 9.84 -8.42 4.17
N LYS A 300 8.74 -8.12 4.88
CA LYS A 300 7.80 -7.03 4.52
C LYS A 300 8.47 -5.68 4.29
N SER A 301 9.59 -5.39 4.97
CA SER A 301 10.39 -4.17 4.82
C SER A 301 11.06 -4.01 3.45
N HIS A 302 11.09 -5.08 2.64
CA HIS A 302 11.72 -5.13 1.33
C HIS A 302 10.72 -5.34 0.19
N TRP A 303 9.43 -5.17 0.44
CA TRP A 303 8.38 -5.40 -0.57
C TRP A 303 8.16 -4.21 -1.51
N LEU A 304 8.80 -3.05 -1.30
CA LEU A 304 8.64 -1.87 -2.17
C LEU A 304 9.34 -2.08 -3.52
N ALA A 305 10.57 -1.59 -3.68
CA ALA A 305 11.27 -1.69 -4.95
C ALA A 305 11.79 -3.12 -5.20
N PRO A 306 12.05 -3.49 -6.46
CA PRO A 306 12.90 -4.62 -6.82
C PRO A 306 14.23 -4.58 -6.06
N CYS A 307 14.66 -5.74 -5.57
CA CYS A 307 15.89 -5.83 -4.79
C CYS A 307 17.13 -5.94 -5.69
N ARG A 308 18.22 -5.33 -5.21
CA ARG A 308 19.56 -5.44 -5.77
C ARG A 308 20.48 -5.86 -4.63
N LEU A 309 21.14 -7.02 -4.78
CA LEU A 309 22.04 -7.58 -3.79
C LEU A 309 23.48 -7.43 -4.30
N PRO A 310 24.26 -6.47 -3.78
CA PRO A 310 25.66 -6.33 -4.16
C PRO A 310 26.46 -7.57 -3.75
N LYS A 311 27.49 -7.84 -4.53
CA LYS A 311 28.51 -8.84 -4.26
C LYS A 311 29.42 -8.33 -3.14
N THR A 312 29.66 -9.18 -2.16
CA THR A 312 30.56 -8.93 -1.03
C THR A 312 31.49 -10.13 -0.87
N GLU A 313 32.48 -10.02 0.02
CA GLU A 313 33.33 -11.16 0.41
C GLU A 313 32.52 -12.35 0.94
N ASN A 314 31.34 -12.09 1.52
CA ASN A 314 30.44 -13.08 2.11
C ASN A 314 29.30 -13.49 1.17
N GLY A 315 29.51 -13.37 -0.15
CA GLY A 315 28.51 -13.63 -1.18
C GLY A 315 27.63 -12.41 -1.48
N TYR A 316 26.45 -12.64 -2.06
CA TYR A 316 25.52 -11.56 -2.43
C TYR A 316 24.58 -11.25 -1.27
N LEU A 317 24.67 -10.03 -0.74
CA LEU A 317 23.83 -9.61 0.38
C LEU A 317 23.53 -8.11 0.32
N LEU A 318 22.36 -7.74 0.83
CA LEU A 318 22.02 -6.37 1.14
C LEU A 318 22.22 -6.15 2.65
N PRO A 319 22.99 -5.14 3.09
CA PRO A 319 23.23 -4.89 4.50
C PRO A 319 21.95 -4.66 5.31
N ALA A 320 22.05 -4.92 6.62
CA ALA A 320 21.00 -4.57 7.57
C ALA A 320 20.69 -3.06 7.50
N CYS A 321 19.41 -2.72 7.70
CA CYS A 321 18.92 -1.36 7.73
C CYS A 321 17.79 -1.25 8.77
N GLU A 322 18.14 -0.76 9.96
CA GLU A 322 17.16 -0.58 11.05
C GLU A 322 16.06 0.42 10.70
N LEU A 323 16.36 1.41 9.83
CA LEU A 323 15.41 2.44 9.41
C LEU A 323 14.17 1.86 8.72
N VAL A 324 14.30 0.69 8.08
CA VAL A 324 13.20 -0.01 7.43
C VAL A 324 12.71 -1.21 8.22
N GLY A 325 13.21 -1.42 9.45
CA GLY A 325 12.89 -2.60 10.25
C GLY A 325 13.50 -3.89 9.70
N ALA A 326 14.71 -3.80 9.13
CA ALA A 326 15.49 -4.95 8.69
C ALA A 326 16.80 -5.02 9.49
N PRO A 327 16.77 -5.56 10.72
CA PRO A 327 17.95 -5.59 11.60
C PRO A 327 19.02 -6.57 11.11
N GLU A 328 18.67 -7.47 10.20
CA GLU A 328 19.57 -8.49 9.67
C GLU A 328 19.81 -8.30 8.16
N PRO A 329 21.00 -8.64 7.65
CA PRO A 329 21.29 -8.60 6.23
C PRO A 329 20.40 -9.56 5.44
N LEU A 330 19.97 -9.12 4.27
CA LEU A 330 19.21 -9.94 3.34
C LEU A 330 20.19 -10.67 2.42
N ARG A 331 20.19 -12.01 2.44
CA ARG A 331 21.17 -12.84 1.72
C ARG A 331 20.54 -13.57 0.54
N ALA A 332 21.30 -13.70 -0.55
CA ALA A 332 20.90 -14.56 -1.65
C ALA A 332 20.97 -16.03 -1.22
N VAL A 333 19.97 -16.80 -1.62
CA VAL A 333 19.85 -18.24 -1.41
C VAL A 333 20.04 -18.93 -2.75
N ALA A 334 21.02 -19.83 -2.84
CA ALA A 334 21.23 -20.62 -4.04
C ALA A 334 20.02 -21.55 -4.28
N ALA A 335 19.68 -21.80 -5.54
CA ALA A 335 18.53 -22.64 -5.93
C ALA A 335 18.51 -24.01 -5.24
N ALA A 336 19.68 -24.62 -5.01
CA ALA A 336 19.82 -25.91 -4.33
C ALA A 336 19.37 -25.89 -2.85
N HIS A 337 19.42 -24.72 -2.19
CA HIS A 337 19.08 -24.56 -0.78
C HIS A 337 17.69 -23.95 -0.56
N LEU A 338 17.05 -23.41 -1.61
CA LEU A 338 15.77 -22.72 -1.49
C LEU A 338 14.68 -23.59 -0.84
N ALA A 339 14.60 -24.86 -1.20
CA ALA A 339 13.60 -25.77 -0.67
C ALA A 339 13.70 -25.93 0.85
N ALA A 340 14.91 -26.09 1.37
CA ALA A 340 15.16 -26.24 2.80
C ALA A 340 14.81 -24.95 3.57
N GLU A 341 15.18 -23.79 3.04
CA GLU A 341 14.88 -22.50 3.66
C GLU A 341 13.37 -22.21 3.70
N LEU A 342 12.66 -22.46 2.60
CA LEU A 342 11.21 -22.27 2.55
C LEU A 342 10.47 -23.24 3.47
N ALA A 343 10.89 -24.50 3.54
CA ALA A 343 10.31 -25.48 4.47
C ALA A 343 10.48 -25.03 5.93
N ARG A 344 11.70 -24.63 6.31
CA ARG A 344 12.00 -24.11 7.66
C ARG A 344 11.14 -22.91 8.02
N LEU A 345 10.88 -21.99 7.09
CA LEU A 345 10.05 -20.82 7.33
C LEU A 345 8.56 -21.17 7.40
N ALA A 346 8.09 -22.05 6.52
CA ALA A 346 6.70 -22.52 6.53
C ALA A 346 6.36 -23.24 7.86
N GLU A 347 7.27 -24.05 8.39
CA GLU A 347 7.09 -24.70 9.70
C GLU A 347 6.99 -23.70 10.86
N ARG A 348 7.80 -22.65 10.83
CA ARG A 348 7.85 -21.64 11.91
C ARG A 348 6.71 -20.64 11.83
N CYS A 349 6.16 -20.45 10.64
CA CYS A 349 5.10 -19.49 10.35
C CYS A 349 4.06 -20.05 9.37
N PRO A 350 3.33 -21.10 9.76
CA PRO A 350 2.48 -21.87 8.85
C PRO A 350 1.29 -21.09 8.29
N ALA A 351 0.94 -19.95 8.88
CA ALA A 351 -0.16 -19.09 8.42
C ALA A 351 0.31 -17.83 7.66
N THR A 352 1.60 -17.71 7.37
CA THR A 352 2.20 -16.49 6.82
C THR A 352 2.57 -16.68 5.34
N PRO A 353 2.00 -15.89 4.42
CA PRO A 353 2.52 -15.77 3.06
C PRO A 353 4.00 -15.37 3.05
N ILE A 354 4.82 -16.11 2.32
CA ILE A 354 6.26 -15.86 2.18
C ILE A 354 6.51 -15.24 0.81
N MET A 355 7.12 -14.04 0.77
CA MET A 355 7.51 -13.41 -0.49
C MET A 355 8.91 -13.87 -0.89
N VAL A 356 9.06 -14.29 -2.14
CA VAL A 356 10.33 -14.76 -2.70
C VAL A 356 10.59 -14.01 -4.00
N ALA A 357 11.82 -13.56 -4.19
CA ALA A 357 12.29 -12.98 -5.43
C ALA A 357 13.30 -13.92 -6.12
N SER A 358 13.22 -14.02 -7.43
CA SER A 358 14.25 -14.62 -8.27
C SER A 358 15.30 -13.57 -8.61
N LEU A 359 16.57 -13.98 -8.60
CA LEU A 359 17.70 -13.11 -8.83
C LEU A 359 18.55 -13.61 -10.00
N ARG A 360 19.06 -12.68 -10.80
CA ARG A 360 20.05 -12.97 -11.84
C ARG A 360 21.19 -11.95 -11.83
N PRO A 361 22.41 -12.36 -12.22
CA PRO A 361 23.48 -11.40 -12.48
C PRO A 361 23.13 -10.59 -13.73
N PHE A 362 23.22 -9.27 -13.64
CA PHE A 362 23.24 -8.38 -14.82
C PHE A 362 24.61 -7.76 -15.03
N ASP A 363 25.40 -7.64 -13.97
CA ASP A 363 26.80 -7.25 -13.97
C ASP A 363 27.60 -8.17 -13.01
N GLU A 364 28.90 -7.96 -12.92
CA GLU A 364 29.78 -8.75 -12.05
C GLU A 364 29.66 -8.41 -10.55
N ASP A 365 28.98 -7.30 -10.24
CA ASP A 365 29.00 -6.63 -8.94
C ASP A 365 27.71 -6.84 -8.14
N ALA A 366 26.64 -7.31 -8.76
CA ALA A 366 25.37 -7.52 -8.07
C ALA A 366 24.45 -8.55 -8.74
N LEU A 367 23.59 -9.13 -7.91
CA LEU A 367 22.39 -9.82 -8.33
C LEU A 367 21.21 -8.85 -8.34
N TYR A 368 20.39 -8.95 -9.38
CA TYR A 368 19.20 -8.12 -9.55
C TYR A 368 17.96 -9.00 -9.59
N GLU A 369 16.89 -8.49 -9.01
CA GLU A 369 15.60 -9.15 -9.05
C GLU A 369 15.00 -9.18 -10.46
N THR A 370 14.55 -10.36 -10.89
CA THR A 370 13.90 -10.55 -12.20
C THR A 370 12.43 -10.88 -12.12
N SER A 371 11.99 -11.43 -10.99
CA SER A 371 10.60 -11.67 -10.66
C SER A 371 10.42 -11.83 -9.16
N ARG A 372 9.19 -11.68 -8.69
CA ARG A 372 8.80 -11.99 -7.32
C ARG A 372 7.46 -12.67 -7.25
N GLY A 373 7.23 -13.38 -6.16
CA GLY A 373 5.95 -14.00 -5.90
C GLY A 373 5.75 -14.42 -4.47
N PHE A 374 4.56 -14.97 -4.21
CA PHE A 374 4.18 -15.49 -2.92
C PHE A 374 4.14 -17.01 -2.93
N LEU A 375 4.79 -17.63 -1.95
CA LEU A 375 4.40 -18.95 -1.46
C LEU A 375 3.28 -18.74 -0.44
N LEU A 376 2.06 -19.15 -0.79
CA LEU A 376 0.89 -19.04 0.08
C LEU A 376 0.77 -20.27 0.98
N PRO A 377 0.35 -20.10 2.25
CA PRO A 377 0.16 -21.23 3.16
C PRO A 377 -1.05 -22.08 2.75
N ASP A 378 -1.07 -23.35 3.17
CA ASP A 378 -2.15 -24.28 2.86
C ASP A 378 -3.52 -23.77 3.32
N GLU A 379 -3.58 -23.20 4.52
CA GLU A 379 -4.80 -22.63 5.10
C GLU A 379 -5.23 -21.28 4.49
N TRP A 380 -4.57 -20.79 3.44
CA TRP A 380 -4.94 -19.55 2.79
C TRP A 380 -6.28 -19.68 2.06
N ASP A 381 -7.32 -19.09 2.64
CA ASP A 381 -8.70 -19.11 2.13
C ASP A 381 -9.23 -17.69 1.84
N PRO A 382 -9.41 -17.31 0.56
CA PRO A 382 -9.91 -16.00 0.17
C PRO A 382 -11.45 -15.87 0.20
N GLU A 383 -12.18 -16.97 0.36
CA GLU A 383 -13.64 -17.02 0.20
C GLU A 383 -14.41 -15.96 1.02
N PRO A 384 -14.04 -15.63 2.28
CA PRO A 384 -14.71 -14.58 3.05
C PRO A 384 -14.68 -13.21 2.37
N LEU A 385 -13.56 -12.82 1.74
CA LEU A 385 -13.40 -11.53 1.06
C LEU A 385 -14.09 -11.49 -0.31
N LEU A 386 -14.31 -12.65 -0.94
CA LEU A 386 -14.99 -12.76 -2.23
C LEU A 386 -16.50 -12.64 -2.11
N ARG A 387 -17.09 -13.06 -0.98
CA ARG A 387 -18.54 -12.99 -0.70
C ARG A 387 -19.04 -11.60 -0.25
N GLY A 388 -18.25 -10.55 -0.48
CA GLY A 388 -18.64 -9.16 -0.19
C GLY A 388 -18.23 -8.64 1.20
N ALA A 389 -17.42 -9.38 1.97
CA ALA A 389 -16.76 -8.78 3.13
C ALA A 389 -15.74 -7.75 2.64
N THR A 390 -16.06 -6.45 2.75
CA THR A 390 -15.16 -5.36 2.35
C THR A 390 -13.91 -5.29 3.22
N THR A 391 -13.98 -5.80 4.45
CA THR A 391 -12.84 -6.04 5.34
C THR A 391 -13.12 -7.28 6.19
N TRP A 392 -12.14 -8.15 6.39
CA TRP A 392 -12.28 -9.30 7.28
C TRP A 392 -11.42 -9.10 8.54
N LYS A 393 -12.07 -9.01 9.71
CA LYS A 393 -11.38 -9.07 11.00
C LYS A 393 -11.25 -10.54 11.40
N LYS A 394 -10.08 -11.14 11.17
CA LYS A 394 -9.73 -12.44 11.77
C LYS A 394 -9.84 -12.30 13.30
N HIS A 395 -10.57 -13.20 13.97
CA HIS A 395 -10.49 -13.32 15.42
C HIS A 395 -9.02 -13.43 15.84
N LYS A 396 -8.63 -12.67 16.86
CA LYS A 396 -7.24 -12.43 17.30
C LYS A 396 -6.39 -13.71 17.36
N ARG A 397 -5.58 -13.95 16.34
CA ARG A 397 -4.22 -14.50 16.49
C ARG A 397 -3.32 -13.66 15.58
N LYS A 398 -2.51 -12.78 16.18
CA LYS A 398 -1.45 -12.09 15.45
C LYS A 398 -0.48 -13.17 14.96
N PRO A 399 -0.20 -13.30 13.65
CA PRO A 399 0.95 -14.07 13.23
C PRO A 399 2.22 -13.41 13.82
N PRO A 400 3.18 -14.18 14.33
CA PRO A 400 4.43 -13.63 14.83
C PRO A 400 5.20 -12.93 13.70
N SER A 401 5.89 -11.85 14.06
CA SER A 401 6.83 -11.19 13.14
C SER A 401 8.11 -12.01 13.12
N LEU A 402 8.71 -12.18 11.94
CA LEU A 402 9.98 -12.89 11.80
C LEU A 402 11.12 -11.92 11.51
N ASP A 403 12.29 -12.17 12.10
CA ASP A 403 13.56 -11.62 11.63
C ASP A 403 14.08 -12.40 10.40
N ALA A 404 15.24 -12.01 9.85
CA ALA A 404 15.80 -12.69 8.68
C ALA A 404 16.26 -14.13 8.96
N ASP A 405 16.53 -14.46 10.23
CA ASP A 405 16.79 -15.83 10.67
C ASP A 405 15.50 -16.62 10.91
N GLY A 406 14.34 -16.00 10.67
CA GLY A 406 12.99 -16.48 10.86
C GLY A 406 12.55 -16.62 12.33
N ARG A 407 13.29 -16.06 13.30
CA ARG A 407 12.97 -16.17 14.73
C ARG A 407 11.76 -15.33 15.03
N VAL A 408 10.92 -15.83 15.95
CA VAL A 408 9.76 -15.11 16.42
C VAL A 408 10.25 -13.88 17.19
N VAL A 409 10.09 -12.71 16.58
CA VAL A 409 10.24 -11.45 17.29
C VAL A 409 8.94 -11.24 18.05
N GLU A 410 8.96 -11.49 19.36
CA GLU A 410 7.91 -10.97 20.24
C GLU A 410 7.92 -9.45 20.12
N VAL A 411 6.95 -8.92 19.37
CA VAL A 411 6.60 -7.51 19.53
C VAL A 411 5.95 -7.44 20.90
N GLY A 412 6.74 -7.06 21.91
CA GLY A 412 6.29 -6.81 23.26
C GLY A 412 4.93 -6.15 23.23
N GLY A 413 3.91 -6.91 23.61
CA GLY A 413 2.59 -6.36 23.87
C GLY A 413 2.76 -5.43 25.05
N PHE A 414 2.54 -4.13 24.84
CA PHE A 414 2.24 -3.25 25.96
C PHE A 414 1.12 -3.91 26.79
N PRO A 415 1.27 -4.00 28.12
CA PRO A 415 0.24 -4.58 28.97
C PRO A 415 -1.07 -3.80 28.83
N SER A 416 -2.17 -4.53 28.89
CA SER A 416 -3.53 -3.99 28.98
C SER A 416 -3.65 -3.00 30.17
N PRO A 417 -4.49 -1.95 30.12
CA PRO A 417 -4.41 -0.76 30.99
C PRO A 417 -4.83 -0.97 32.46
N ALA A 418 -4.83 -2.18 32.99
CA ALA A 418 -5.40 -2.48 34.32
C ALA A 418 -4.36 -2.72 35.42
N HIS A 419 -3.06 -2.51 35.17
CA HIS A 419 -2.03 -2.63 36.22
C HIS A 419 -1.65 -1.25 36.79
N PRO A 420 -1.77 -1.01 38.11
CA PRO A 420 -1.65 0.31 38.73
C PRO A 420 -0.21 0.89 38.81
N SER A 421 0.75 0.35 38.05
CA SER A 421 2.16 0.78 38.09
C SER A 421 2.68 1.43 36.80
N VAL A 422 1.83 1.73 35.81
CA VAL A 422 2.21 2.48 34.60
C VAL A 422 1.36 3.75 34.47
N ALA A 423 1.43 4.60 35.50
CA ALA A 423 0.97 5.98 35.40
C ALA A 423 2.03 6.77 34.60
N GLY A 424 1.92 6.80 33.27
CA GLY A 424 2.79 7.67 32.45
C GLY A 424 2.75 7.51 30.93
N LEU A 425 2.46 6.33 30.37
CA LEU A 425 2.54 6.13 28.92
C LEU A 425 1.16 5.98 28.27
N ARG A 426 0.61 7.10 27.77
CA ARG A 426 -0.52 7.09 26.84
C ARG A 426 -0.02 6.79 25.42
N VAL A 427 -0.17 5.56 24.96
CA VAL A 427 -0.06 5.24 23.52
C VAL A 427 -1.35 5.70 22.83
N ARG A 428 -1.44 7.01 22.56
CA ARG A 428 -2.32 7.55 21.53
C ARG A 428 -1.77 7.08 20.19
N GLY A 429 -2.64 6.62 19.29
CA GLY A 429 -2.24 6.47 17.88
C GLY A 429 -1.54 7.76 17.47
N ALA A 430 -0.35 7.64 16.88
CA ALA A 430 0.61 8.71 16.68
C ALA A 430 -0.01 9.94 15.98
N PHE A 431 -0.72 10.72 16.76
CA PHE A 431 -0.80 12.15 16.65
C PHE A 431 0.33 12.67 17.51
N ARG A 432 0.94 13.72 16.98
CA ARG A 432 1.96 14.56 17.60
C ARG A 432 1.64 14.81 19.07
N ASP A 433 2.64 15.25 19.84
CA ASP A 433 2.41 15.83 21.16
C ASP A 433 1.11 16.65 21.17
N ALA A 434 0.32 16.54 22.24
CA ALA A 434 -1.05 17.05 22.26
C ALA A 434 -1.16 18.57 21.98
N SER A 435 -0.03 19.29 22.01
CA SER A 435 0.13 20.70 21.63
C SER A 435 0.28 20.97 20.12
N ASP A 436 0.48 19.93 19.30
CA ASP A 436 0.85 20.04 17.88
C ASP A 436 -0.08 19.24 16.94
N ALA A 437 -1.18 18.70 17.48
CA ALA A 437 -2.19 17.99 16.70
C ALA A 437 -2.76 18.94 15.63
N PRO A 438 -2.73 18.55 14.34
CA PRO A 438 -3.22 19.42 13.27
C PRO A 438 -4.69 19.76 13.54
N GLU A 439 -5.00 21.05 13.58
CA GLU A 439 -6.37 21.54 13.71
C GLU A 439 -7.23 20.86 12.66
N ALA A 440 -8.26 20.15 13.10
CA ALA A 440 -9.11 19.38 12.20
C ALA A 440 -9.90 20.32 11.29
N VAL A 441 -10.12 19.92 10.03
CA VAL A 441 -11.00 20.67 9.14
C VAL A 441 -12.44 20.34 9.52
N CYS A 442 -13.18 21.34 9.97
CA CYS A 442 -14.61 21.23 10.22
C CYS A 442 -15.37 21.38 8.90
N LEU A 443 -16.22 20.41 8.61
CA LEU A 443 -17.17 20.43 7.50
C LEU A 443 -18.53 20.88 8.02
N ASP A 444 -19.20 21.77 7.28
CA ASP A 444 -20.57 22.17 7.58
C ASP A 444 -21.53 20.98 7.51
N ASP A 445 -22.52 20.94 8.41
CA ASP A 445 -23.49 19.85 8.54
C ASP A 445 -24.51 19.82 7.38
N ASP A 446 -24.71 20.95 6.68
CA ASP A 446 -25.70 21.13 5.60
C ASP A 446 -25.15 20.83 4.18
N ALA A 447 -23.87 20.46 4.05
CA ALA A 447 -23.26 20.11 2.77
C ALA A 447 -23.68 18.68 2.33
N LEU A 448 -24.69 18.66 1.43
CA LEU A 448 -25.21 17.59 0.56
C LEU A 448 -25.02 16.13 1.00
N LEU A 449 -26.17 15.45 1.12
CA LEU A 449 -26.35 14.00 1.17
C LEU A 449 -25.49 13.28 0.12
N VAL A 450 -24.29 12.85 0.51
CA VAL A 450 -23.72 11.65 -0.08
C VAL A 450 -24.44 10.51 0.62
N ASP A 451 -25.17 9.71 -0.16
CA ASP A 451 -25.82 8.50 0.29
C ASP A 451 -24.82 7.68 1.12
N ASP A 452 -24.96 7.77 2.44
CA ASP A 452 -24.22 6.99 3.41
C ASP A 452 -24.78 5.56 3.26
N GLY A 453 -24.34 4.85 2.22
CA GLY A 453 -24.29 3.40 2.26
C GLY A 453 -23.45 3.06 3.49
N ALA A 454 -24.13 2.87 4.62
CA ALA A 454 -23.53 2.82 5.93
C ALA A 454 -22.48 1.72 5.97
N VAL A 455 -21.22 2.10 5.76
CA VAL A 455 -20.10 1.27 6.18
C VAL A 455 -20.06 1.43 7.69
N GLU A 456 -20.83 0.58 8.38
CA GLU A 456 -20.62 0.36 9.80
C GLU A 456 -19.12 0.16 10.01
N THR A 457 -18.51 1.05 10.77
CA THR A 457 -17.16 0.77 11.24
C THR A 457 -17.23 -0.54 12.03
N GLY A 458 -16.24 -1.42 11.89
CA GLY A 458 -16.25 -2.68 12.64
C GLY A 458 -16.18 -2.52 14.17
N ALA A 459 -16.24 -1.30 14.71
CA ALA A 459 -16.48 -1.00 16.12
C ALA A 459 -17.97 -0.73 16.42
N GLN A 460 -18.72 -0.16 15.47
CA GLN A 460 -20.18 0.05 15.54
C GLN A 460 -20.94 -1.28 15.44
N LEU A 461 -20.50 -2.19 14.56
CA LEU A 461 -21.08 -3.54 14.44
C LEU A 461 -20.89 -4.36 15.73
N VAL A 462 -19.71 -4.26 16.37
CA VAL A 462 -19.41 -4.94 17.64
C VAL A 462 -20.29 -4.41 18.77
N LYS A 463 -20.45 -3.08 18.88
CA LYS A 463 -21.38 -2.46 19.86
C LYS A 463 -22.84 -2.89 19.65
N ARG A 464 -23.25 -3.11 18.40
CA ARG A 464 -24.62 -3.54 18.06
C ARG A 464 -24.85 -5.03 18.38
N LEU A 465 -23.83 -5.86 18.22
CA LEU A 465 -23.86 -7.30 18.53
C LEU A 465 -23.68 -7.58 20.02
N GLU A 466 -22.88 -6.78 20.73
CA GLU A 466 -22.71 -6.84 22.20
C GLU A 466 -23.92 -6.26 22.96
N GLY A 467 -24.81 -5.55 22.28
CA GLY A 467 -26.01 -4.91 22.84
C GLY A 467 -27.29 -5.76 22.81
N ARG A 468 -27.23 -7.05 22.46
CA ARG A 468 -28.38 -7.96 22.58
C ARG A 468 -28.26 -8.79 23.87
N PRO A 469 -29.10 -8.58 24.90
CA PRO A 469 -29.18 -9.51 26.00
C PRO A 469 -29.76 -10.85 25.50
N HIS A 470 -29.12 -11.93 25.94
CA HIS A 470 -29.67 -13.28 25.89
C HIS A 470 -30.99 -13.33 26.68
N GLU A 471 -32.12 -13.47 25.99
CA GLU A 471 -33.33 -14.03 26.59
C GLU A 471 -33.52 -15.44 26.03
N HIS A 472 -33.20 -16.45 26.84
CA HIS A 472 -33.91 -17.72 26.81
C HIS A 472 -33.97 -18.33 28.22
N ALA A 473 -35.10 -18.98 28.48
CA ALA A 473 -35.44 -19.89 29.57
C ALA A 473 -36.03 -19.29 30.86
N ARG A 474 -37.36 -19.14 30.87
CA ARG A 474 -38.19 -19.60 32.01
C ARG A 474 -39.45 -20.30 31.50
N ASN A 475 -39.35 -21.62 31.30
CA ASN A 475 -40.49 -22.51 31.44
C ASN A 475 -40.41 -23.11 32.85
N GLY A 476 -41.42 -22.81 33.67
CA GLY A 476 -41.55 -23.30 35.03
C GLY A 476 -42.98 -23.19 35.50
N ARG A 477 -43.86 -24.08 35.02
CA ARG A 477 -45.14 -24.38 35.64
C ARG A 477 -44.92 -25.11 36.98
N ARG A 478 -45.43 -24.54 38.06
CA ARG A 478 -46.13 -25.18 39.20
C ARG A 478 -47.17 -24.14 39.63
N VAL A 479 -48.49 -24.31 39.46
CA VAL A 479 -49.43 -25.31 39.99
C VAL A 479 -49.42 -25.39 41.53
N GLY A 480 -50.49 -24.83 42.08
CA GLY A 480 -51.08 -24.97 43.43
C GLY A 480 -52.21 -23.92 43.49
N SER A 481 -53.49 -24.24 43.29
CA SER A 481 -54.41 -24.88 44.25
C SER A 481 -54.29 -24.23 45.64
N ALA A 482 -55.30 -23.66 46.31
CA ALA A 482 -56.75 -23.66 46.14
C ALA A 482 -57.40 -22.67 47.14
N LEU A 483 -58.68 -22.35 46.89
CA LEU A 483 -59.77 -22.07 47.84
C LEU A 483 -59.63 -20.97 48.92
N LEU A 484 -60.63 -20.07 48.91
CA LEU A 484 -61.42 -19.56 50.04
C LEU A 484 -60.70 -19.00 51.30
N ALA A 485 -61.08 -17.74 51.59
CA ALA A 485 -61.01 -17.01 52.86
C ALA A 485 -59.65 -16.44 53.28
#